data_AF-A0A8S3K362-F1
#
_entry.id   AF-A0A8S3K362-F1
#
_cell.length_a   1.000
_cell.length_b   1.000
_cell.length_c   1.000
_cell.angle_alpha   90.00
_cell.angle_beta   90.00
_cell.angle_gamma   90.00
#
_symmetry.space_group_name_H-M   'P 1'
#
loop_
_entity.id
_entity.type
_entity.pdbx_description
1 polymer ?
#
loop_
_entity_poly.entity_id
_entity_poly.type
_entity_poly.pdbx_seq_one_letter_code
_entity_poly.pdbx_strand_id
1 'polypeptide(L)'
;RLDTVFDIKRLMGREFNDPSVQQDIKHFPFRVVNKNSKPAIQINIGEEQKTFAPEEISAMILGKMREIAEAYLGKNVTHAVVTVPAYFNDAQRQATKDAGTISGLTIMRIINEPTAAAIAYGLDKKEGEKNILVFDLGGGTFDVS
;
A
#
# COMPACT_ATOMS: atom_id res chain seq x y z
N ARG A 1 3.57 -21.12 10.65
CA ARG A 1 2.50 -20.24 10.13
C ARG A 1 3.03 -19.58 8.87
N LEU A 2 2.94 -20.26 7.72
CA LEU A 2 3.34 -19.70 6.43
C LEU A 2 2.21 -18.87 5.79
N ASP A 3 1.04 -18.86 6.44
CA ASP A 3 -0.24 -18.37 5.89
C ASP A 3 -0.61 -16.96 6.40
N THR A 4 0.31 -16.28 7.10
CA THR A 4 0.13 -14.89 7.54
C THR A 4 1.04 -13.99 6.71
N VAL A 5 0.43 -13.12 5.91
CA VAL A 5 1.14 -12.20 5.02
C VAL A 5 1.16 -10.79 5.62
N PHE A 6 2.32 -10.15 5.58
CA PHE A 6 2.55 -8.77 6.02
C PHE A 6 3.60 -8.11 5.12
N ASP A 7 3.91 -6.83 5.35
CA ASP A 7 4.91 -6.06 4.59
C ASP A 7 4.70 -6.01 3.07
N ILE A 8 3.48 -6.32 2.62
CA ILE A 8 3.12 -6.41 1.20
C ILE A 8 3.41 -5.13 0.41
N LYS A 9 3.33 -3.97 1.08
CA LYS A 9 3.66 -2.64 0.54
C LYS A 9 5.09 -2.62 -0.06
N ARG A 10 6.02 -3.42 0.46
CA ARG A 10 7.40 -3.52 -0.04
C ARG A 10 7.50 -4.13 -1.44
N LEU A 11 6.52 -4.95 -1.84
CA LEU A 11 6.48 -5.67 -3.11
C LEU A 11 5.65 -4.96 -4.20
N MET A 12 4.79 -4.02 -3.81
CA MET A 12 3.88 -3.30 -4.71
C MET A 12 4.64 -2.65 -5.87
N GLY A 13 4.19 -2.89 -7.11
CA GLY A 13 4.72 -2.25 -8.32
C GLY A 13 6.16 -2.63 -8.70
N ARG A 14 6.80 -3.57 -7.99
CA ARG A 14 8.18 -4.00 -8.27
C ARG A 14 8.25 -5.19 -9.22
N GLU A 15 9.45 -5.42 -9.77
CA GLU A 15 9.80 -6.66 -10.46
C GLU A 15 10.33 -7.68 -9.44
N PHE A 16 10.09 -8.97 -9.68
CA PHE A 16 10.54 -10.05 -8.80
C PHE A 16 12.06 -10.02 -8.61
N ASN A 17 12.80 -9.74 -9.68
CA ASN A 17 14.27 -9.72 -9.67
C ASN A 17 14.87 -8.41 -9.14
N ASP A 18 14.06 -7.43 -8.68
CA ASP A 18 14.57 -6.22 -8.03
C ASP A 18 15.43 -6.62 -6.81
N PRO A 19 16.68 -6.12 -6.68
CA PRO A 19 17.54 -6.43 -5.54
C PRO A 19 16.87 -6.19 -4.17
N SER A 20 16.03 -5.17 -4.04
CA SER A 20 15.31 -4.91 -2.78
C SER A 20 14.29 -6.00 -2.49
N VAL A 21 13.57 -6.48 -3.51
CA VAL A 21 12.61 -7.59 -3.39
C VAL A 21 13.34 -8.87 -2.98
N GLN A 22 14.45 -9.19 -3.65
CA GLN A 22 15.24 -10.38 -3.33
C GLN A 22 15.82 -10.33 -1.90
N GLN A 23 16.14 -9.14 -1.40
CA GLN A 23 16.59 -8.97 -0.02
C GLN A 23 15.43 -9.15 0.97
N ASP A 24 14.28 -8.51 0.73
CA ASP A 24 13.10 -8.60 1.59
C ASP A 24 12.56 -10.03 1.68
N ILE A 25 12.55 -10.79 0.57
CA ILE A 25 12.08 -12.18 0.52
C ILE A 25 12.81 -13.08 1.52
N LYS A 26 14.10 -12.82 1.82
CA LYS A 26 14.87 -13.61 2.79
C LYS A 26 14.35 -13.48 4.21
N HIS A 27 13.59 -12.43 4.49
CA HIS A 27 13.07 -12.11 5.82
C HIS A 27 11.59 -12.45 5.97
N PHE A 28 10.90 -12.78 4.87
CA PHE A 28 9.49 -13.15 4.91
C PHE A 28 9.29 -14.61 5.33
N PRO A 29 8.33 -14.90 6.24
CA PRO A 29 7.95 -16.26 6.59
C PRO A 29 6.95 -16.87 5.59
N PHE A 30 6.56 -16.16 4.53
CA PHE A 30 5.65 -16.64 3.49
C PHE A 30 6.37 -16.71 2.15
N ARG A 31 5.85 -17.54 1.24
CA ARG A 31 6.51 -17.78 -0.05
C ARG A 31 6.18 -16.68 -1.06
N VAL A 32 7.21 -16.10 -1.65
CA VAL A 32 7.09 -15.21 -2.82
C VAL A 32 7.64 -15.94 -4.04
N VAL A 33 6.87 -15.97 -5.13
CA VAL A 33 7.20 -16.62 -6.40
C VAL A 33 7.24 -15.60 -7.53
N ASN A 34 7.99 -15.91 -8.58
CA ASN A 34 7.97 -15.12 -9.80
C ASN A 34 6.75 -15.53 -10.66
N LYS A 35 5.85 -14.59 -10.93
CA LYS A 35 4.73 -14.75 -11.85
C LYS A 35 4.86 -13.70 -12.95
N ASN A 36 5.34 -14.10 -14.12
CA ASN A 36 5.54 -13.21 -15.27
C ASN A 36 6.39 -11.96 -14.94
N SER A 37 7.55 -12.18 -14.33
CA SER A 37 8.48 -11.16 -13.85
C SER A 37 8.02 -10.36 -12.63
N LYS A 38 6.77 -10.50 -12.18
CA LYS A 38 6.25 -9.84 -10.96
C LYS A 38 6.34 -10.75 -9.74
N PRO A 39 6.55 -10.20 -8.53
CA PRO A 39 6.44 -10.97 -7.32
C PRO A 39 4.98 -11.32 -7.05
N ALA A 40 4.71 -12.56 -6.66
CA ALA A 40 3.40 -13.02 -6.23
C ALA A 40 3.51 -13.88 -4.98
N ILE A 41 2.51 -13.81 -4.11
CA ILE A 41 2.50 -14.40 -2.78
C ILE A 41 1.75 -15.72 -2.88
N GLN A 42 2.44 -16.82 -2.60
CA GLN A 42 1.87 -18.15 -2.65
C GLN A 42 1.59 -18.63 -1.23
N ILE A 43 0.31 -18.88 -0.92
CA ILE A 43 -0.16 -19.35 0.39
C ILE A 43 -1.14 -20.51 0.20
N ASN A 44 -1.25 -21.37 1.21
CA ASN A 44 -2.24 -22.43 1.24
C ASN A 44 -3.50 -21.92 1.96
N ILE A 45 -4.65 -22.07 1.32
CA ILE A 45 -5.96 -21.80 1.91
C ILE A 45 -6.70 -23.13 1.99
N GLY A 46 -6.66 -23.75 3.17
CA GLY A 46 -7.07 -25.15 3.33
C GLY A 46 -6.13 -26.07 2.56
N GLU A 47 -6.68 -26.89 1.67
CA GLU A 47 -5.91 -27.79 0.79
C GLU A 47 -5.51 -27.13 -0.53
N GLU A 48 -6.05 -25.94 -0.85
CA GLU A 48 -5.78 -25.25 -2.10
C GLU A 48 -4.57 -24.30 -1.97
N GLN A 49 -3.62 -24.42 -2.89
CA GLN A 49 -2.55 -23.42 -3.04
C GLN A 49 -3.04 -22.27 -3.92
N LYS A 50 -3.01 -21.05 -3.38
CA LYS A 50 -3.39 -19.83 -4.11
C LYS A 50 -2.19 -18.90 -4.25
N THR A 51 -2.21 -18.14 -5.35
CA THR A 51 -1.17 -17.17 -5.67
C THR A 51 -1.82 -15.81 -5.88
N PHE A 52 -1.45 -14.84 -5.05
CA PHE A 52 -1.98 -13.49 -5.07
C PHE A 52 -0.90 -12.51 -5.50
N ALA A 53 -1.26 -11.55 -6.33
CA ALA A 53 -0.40 -10.42 -6.59
C ALA A 53 -0.45 -9.42 -5.40
N PRO A 54 0.60 -8.60 -5.17
CA PRO A 54 0.66 -7.71 -4.00
C PRO A 54 -0.51 -6.74 -3.86
N GLU A 55 -1.09 -6.33 -4.98
CA GLU A 55 -2.21 -5.40 -5.10
C GLU A 55 -3.50 -6.08 -4.67
N GLU A 56 -3.69 -7.36 -4.96
CA GLU A 56 -4.84 -8.15 -4.49
C GLU A 56 -4.84 -8.26 -2.96
N ILE A 57 -3.69 -8.51 -2.34
CA ILE A 57 -3.57 -8.55 -0.88
C ILE A 57 -3.79 -7.15 -0.28
N SER A 58 -3.22 -6.12 -0.90
CA SER A 58 -3.46 -4.72 -0.47
C SER A 58 -4.94 -4.34 -0.63
N ALA A 59 -5.64 -4.86 -1.64
CA ALA A 59 -7.06 -4.67 -1.83
C ALA A 59 -7.90 -5.31 -0.72
N MET A 60 -7.48 -6.44 -0.15
CA MET A 60 -8.12 -7.02 1.03
C MET A 60 -8.02 -6.08 2.24
N ILE A 61 -6.86 -5.44 2.44
CA ILE A 61 -6.65 -4.45 3.50
C ILE A 61 -7.55 -3.23 3.27
N LEU A 62 -7.57 -2.68 2.05
CA LEU A 62 -8.41 -1.53 1.71
C LEU A 62 -9.90 -1.86 1.79
N GLY A 63 -10.31 -3.06 1.39
CA GLY A 63 -11.67 -3.56 1.55
C GLY A 63 -12.07 -3.60 3.02
N LYS A 64 -11.15 -4.03 3.90
CA LYS A 64 -11.41 -3.98 5.34
C LYS A 64 -11.54 -2.56 5.88
N MET A 65 -10.70 -1.63 5.42
CA MET A 65 -10.81 -0.21 5.80
C MET A 65 -12.12 0.42 5.31
N ARG A 66 -12.59 0.03 4.12
CA ARG A 66 -13.91 0.43 3.61
C ARG A 66 -15.03 -0.08 4.52
N GLU A 67 -15.05 -1.37 4.86
CA GLU A 67 -16.05 -1.94 5.78
C GLU A 67 -16.09 -1.21 7.13
N ILE A 68 -14.92 -0.87 7.69
CA ILE A 68 -14.82 -0.11 8.95
C ILE A 68 -15.48 1.26 8.80
N ALA A 69 -15.19 1.97 7.70
CA ALA A 69 -15.79 3.28 7.44
C ALA A 69 -17.31 3.18 7.19
N GLU A 70 -17.76 2.15 6.48
CA GLU A 70 -19.19 1.88 6.21
C GLU A 70 -19.94 1.58 7.51
N ALA A 71 -19.37 0.77 8.39
CA ALA A 71 -19.94 0.48 9.71
C ALA A 71 -20.06 1.74 10.58
N TYR A 72 -19.08 2.63 10.51
CA TYR A 72 -19.12 3.91 11.23
C TYR A 72 -20.15 4.89 10.65
N LEU A 73 -20.26 4.97 9.32
CA LEU A 73 -21.13 5.94 8.64
C LEU A 73 -22.57 5.45 8.42
N GLY A 74 -22.83 4.15 8.53
CA GLY A 74 -24.13 3.53 8.25
C GLY A 74 -24.53 3.56 6.77
N LYS A 75 -23.56 3.72 5.85
CA LYS A 75 -23.80 3.79 4.40
C LYS A 75 -22.57 3.33 3.61
N ASN A 76 -22.78 2.97 2.34
CA ASN A 76 -21.73 2.55 1.44
C ASN A 76 -20.67 3.66 1.21
N VAL A 77 -19.40 3.25 1.18
CA VAL A 77 -18.26 4.12 0.91
C VAL A 77 -17.65 3.74 -0.43
N THR A 78 -17.72 4.66 -1.39
CA THR A 78 -17.35 4.39 -2.79
C THR A 78 -16.14 5.18 -3.28
N HIS A 79 -15.77 6.27 -2.62
CA HIS A 79 -14.68 7.15 -3.07
C HIS A 79 -13.64 7.30 -1.97
N ALA A 80 -12.36 7.27 -2.35
CA ALA A 80 -11.25 7.40 -1.42
C ALA A 80 -10.08 8.19 -2.01
N VAL A 81 -9.32 8.82 -1.11
CA VAL A 81 -7.95 9.28 -1.37
C VAL A 81 -7.03 8.32 -0.63
N VAL A 82 -5.99 7.82 -1.30
CA VAL A 82 -5.04 6.87 -0.73
C VAL A 82 -3.65 7.50 -0.74
N THR A 83 -2.93 7.35 0.36
CA THR A 83 -1.58 7.89 0.54
C THR A 83 -0.52 6.89 0.12
N VAL A 84 0.62 7.39 -0.36
CA VAL A 84 1.83 6.60 -0.67
C VAL A 84 3.09 7.34 -0.21
N PRO A 85 4.22 6.65 0.01
CA PRO A 85 5.48 7.32 0.29
C PRO A 85 5.88 8.26 -0.84
N ALA A 86 6.55 9.37 -0.50
CA ALA A 86 6.93 10.36 -1.50
C ALA A 86 7.84 9.79 -2.61
N TYR A 87 8.71 8.83 -2.26
CA TYR A 87 9.63 8.16 -3.17
C TYR A 87 8.98 7.07 -4.03
N PHE A 88 7.68 6.79 -3.90
CA PHE A 88 7.01 5.82 -4.78
C PHE A 88 7.03 6.31 -6.24
N ASN A 89 7.49 5.43 -7.13
CA ASN A 89 7.47 5.66 -8.57
C ASN A 89 6.06 5.40 -9.17
N ASP A 90 5.91 5.67 -10.46
CA ASP A 90 4.62 5.56 -11.16
C ASP A 90 4.03 4.14 -11.12
N ALA A 91 4.86 3.10 -11.25
CA ALA A 91 4.40 1.71 -11.19
C ALA A 91 3.86 1.35 -9.80
N GLN A 92 4.49 1.84 -8.73
CA GLN A 92 4.05 1.61 -7.35
C GLN A 92 2.77 2.39 -7.03
N ARG A 93 2.66 3.63 -7.55
CA ARG A 93 1.44 4.45 -7.45
C ARG A 93 0.27 3.79 -8.18
N GLN A 94 0.51 3.29 -9.40
CA GLN A 94 -0.50 2.60 -10.18
C GLN A 94 -0.94 1.31 -9.49
N ALA A 95 -0.02 0.49 -9.00
CA ALA A 95 -0.35 -0.72 -8.24
C ALA A 95 -1.21 -0.41 -7.00
N THR A 96 -0.92 0.69 -6.30
CA THR A 96 -1.72 1.14 -5.15
C THR A 96 -3.14 1.57 -5.56
N LYS A 97 -3.26 2.27 -6.69
CA LYS A 97 -4.55 2.64 -7.28
C LYS A 97 -5.35 1.41 -7.72
N ASP A 98 -4.67 0.41 -8.28
CA ASP A 98 -5.28 -0.86 -8.70
C ASP A 98 -5.81 -1.63 -7.50
N ALA A 99 -5.04 -1.71 -6.40
CA ALA A 99 -5.51 -2.27 -5.13
C ALA A 99 -6.80 -1.59 -4.63
N GLY A 100 -6.84 -0.25 -4.72
CA GLY A 100 -8.04 0.53 -4.43
C GLY A 100 -9.23 0.15 -5.31
N THR A 101 -9.00 0.01 -6.61
CA THR A 101 -10.04 -0.34 -7.58
C THR A 101 -10.56 -1.77 -7.34
N ILE A 102 -9.66 -2.73 -7.11
CA ILE A 102 -10.00 -4.13 -6.78
C ILE A 102 -10.82 -4.20 -5.49
N SER A 103 -10.53 -3.33 -4.52
CA SER A 103 -11.30 -3.24 -3.28
C SER A 103 -12.70 -2.64 -3.45
N GLY A 104 -13.07 -2.19 -4.65
CA GLY A 104 -14.36 -1.55 -4.94
C GLY A 104 -14.41 -0.06 -4.60
N LEU A 105 -13.25 0.61 -4.50
CA LEU A 105 -13.15 2.05 -4.26
C LEU A 105 -12.78 2.79 -5.55
N THR A 106 -13.46 3.89 -5.83
CA THR A 106 -13.03 4.91 -6.78
C THR A 106 -11.92 5.75 -6.16
N ILE A 107 -10.70 5.58 -6.65
CA ILE A 107 -9.54 6.33 -6.15
C ILE A 107 -9.51 7.72 -6.79
N MET A 108 -9.91 8.72 -6.01
CA MET A 108 -9.97 10.12 -6.43
C MET A 108 -8.58 10.71 -6.66
N ARG A 109 -7.63 10.34 -5.80
CA ARG A 109 -6.25 10.80 -5.87
C ARG A 109 -5.33 9.86 -5.09
N ILE A 110 -4.13 9.68 -5.61
CA ILE A 110 -2.98 9.20 -4.84
C ILE A 110 -2.19 10.43 -4.40
N ILE A 111 -2.00 10.61 -3.11
CA ILE A 111 -1.20 11.73 -2.57
C ILE A 111 -0.01 11.22 -1.78
N ASN A 112 1.02 12.05 -1.65
CA ASN A 112 2.17 11.69 -0.82
C ASN A 112 1.78 11.74 0.66
N GLU A 113 2.25 10.77 1.43
CA GLU A 113 2.16 10.73 2.89
C GLU A 113 2.60 12.06 3.55
N PRO A 114 3.77 12.65 3.23
CA PRO A 114 4.17 13.94 3.82
C PRO A 114 3.24 15.10 3.40
N THR A 115 2.65 15.06 2.20
CA THR A 115 1.66 16.06 1.78
C THR A 115 0.36 15.91 2.56
N ALA A 116 -0.10 14.68 2.79
CA ALA A 116 -1.26 14.42 3.64
C ALA A 116 -1.03 14.92 5.07
N ALA A 117 0.17 14.72 5.62
CA ALA A 117 0.57 15.26 6.92
C ALA A 117 0.52 16.80 6.92
N ALA A 118 1.11 17.46 5.92
CA ALA A 118 1.08 18.92 5.82
C ALA A 118 -0.37 19.49 5.74
N ILE A 119 -1.26 18.82 4.99
CA ILE A 119 -2.68 19.18 4.91
C ILE A 119 -3.39 18.98 6.26
N ALA A 120 -3.09 17.91 6.98
CA ALA A 120 -3.69 17.64 8.30
C ALA A 120 -3.36 18.74 9.32
N TYR A 121 -2.15 19.32 9.25
CA TYR A 121 -1.76 20.47 10.06
C TYR A 121 -2.20 21.82 9.49
N GLY A 122 -2.92 21.83 8.36
CA GLY A 122 -3.39 23.06 7.70
C GLY A 122 -2.26 23.96 7.22
N LEU A 123 -1.10 23.40 6.91
CA LEU A 123 0.08 24.17 6.50
C LEU A 123 -0.07 24.73 5.08
N ASP A 124 -0.92 24.11 4.26
CA ASP A 124 -1.31 24.54 2.91
C ASP A 124 -2.17 25.82 2.89
N LYS A 125 -2.84 26.14 4.00
CA LYS A 125 -3.75 27.31 4.11
C LYS A 125 -3.06 28.60 4.56
N LYS A 126 -1.76 28.56 4.85
CA LYS A 126 -1.02 29.73 5.31
C LYS A 126 -0.40 30.45 4.12
N GLU A 127 -0.52 31.77 4.07
CA GLU A 127 0.07 32.59 3.01
C GLU A 127 1.60 32.50 2.97
N GLY A 128 2.15 32.64 1.76
CA GLY A 128 3.59 32.60 1.47
C GLY A 128 4.16 31.20 1.25
N GLU A 129 5.32 31.15 0.59
CA GLU A 129 6.09 29.91 0.43
C GLU A 129 6.62 29.42 1.78
N LYS A 130 6.60 28.11 2.01
CA LYS A 130 7.05 27.50 3.26
C LYS A 130 7.88 26.26 2.98
N ASN A 131 9.00 26.18 3.68
CA ASN A 131 9.76 24.95 3.80
C ASN A 131 9.17 24.14 4.96
N ILE A 132 8.69 22.94 4.64
CA ILE A 132 8.09 22.01 5.59
C ILE A 132 8.96 20.77 5.59
N LEU A 133 9.47 20.39 6.76
CA LEU A 133 10.14 19.12 6.97
C LEU A 133 9.17 18.19 7.68
N VAL A 134 8.94 17.02 7.09
CA VAL A 134 8.13 15.95 7.67
C VAL A 134 9.06 14.85 8.16
N PHE A 135 8.92 14.49 9.44
CA PHE A 135 9.63 13.41 10.08
C PHE A 135 8.64 12.28 10.39
N ASP A 136 8.71 11.17 9.65
CA ASP A 136 7.82 10.01 9.81
C ASP A 136 8.63 8.81 10.33
N LEU A 137 8.42 8.46 11.61
CA LEU A 137 9.08 7.34 12.28
C LEU A 137 8.04 6.28 12.65
N GLY A 138 7.89 5.29 11.78
CA GLY A 138 6.99 4.15 11.96
C GLY A 138 7.67 2.97 12.67
N GLY A 139 6.91 1.88 12.85
CA GLY A 139 7.42 0.66 13.49
C GLY A 139 8.45 -0.14 12.68
N GLY A 140 8.57 0.13 11.37
CA GLY A 140 9.49 -0.59 10.47
C GLY A 140 10.03 0.24 9.30
N THR A 141 9.75 1.54 9.28
CA THR A 141 10.21 2.50 8.26
C THR A 141 10.51 3.83 8.92
N PHE A 142 11.47 4.57 8.36
CA PHE A 142 11.81 5.93 8.75
C PHE A 142 12.01 6.76 7.48
N ASP A 143 11.16 7.77 7.31
CA ASP A 143 11.12 8.62 6.13
C ASP A 143 11.21 10.10 6.52
N VAL A 144 12.03 10.85 5.80
CA VAL A 144 12.15 12.31 5.94
C VAL A 144 11.85 12.94 4.57
N SER A 145 11.01 13.98 4.55
CA SER A 145 10.66 14.72 3.34
C SER A 145 10.67 16.21 3.59
#